data_AF-A0A353C1R6-F1
#
_entry.id   AF-A0A353C1R6-F1
#
_cell.length_a   1.000
_cell.length_b   1.000
_cell.length_c   1.000
_cell.angle_alpha   90.00
_cell.angle_beta   90.00
_cell.angle_gamma   90.00
#
_symmetry.space_group_name_H-M   'P 1'
#
loop_
_entity.id
_entity.type
_entity.pdbx_description
1 polymer ?
#
loop_
_entity_poly.entity_id
_entity_poly.type
_entity_poly.pdbx_seq_one_letter_code
_entity_poly.pdbx_strand_id
1 'polypeptide(L)'
;MNQFLNIPLAICAPFVILLLLIAIMPLACPAFWEKNRNKAIVAAIVGIPVFVFMMLKSPGQLLHTFSEYISFIVLLASLFIISGGILIKGDLKATPIVNTAFLLMGALIANLIGTTGASMLLIRPLLNTIRERKHIVHIPVFFIFIVSNIGGSLTPLGDPPLFMGYLRGVPFTWTFRLFPIWLFAVVSLLIVFYIWDSIAYKKEDRIDLRQDVQSKMPLTLSGKINLLFLVGVIAAVFCQAPAPYRELIMILMIVLSLVFTKKELRAENNFTYGPIVEVAILFAGIFITMVPLLLLLETKGASLGIIKPWQFFWFSGGLSSFLDNTPTYVTF
;
A
#
# COMPACT_ATOMS: atom_id res chain seq x y z
N MET A 1 -35.33 -9.81 4.44
CA MET A 1 -35.75 -9.96 5.85
C MET A 1 -34.95 -8.95 6.65
N ASN A 2 -35.35 -7.68 6.59
CA ASN A 2 -34.59 -6.54 7.12
C ASN A 2 -34.93 -6.36 8.60
N GLN A 3 -34.29 -7.12 9.48
CA GLN A 3 -34.14 -6.65 10.85
C GLN A 3 -33.11 -5.53 10.80
N PHE A 4 -33.59 -4.28 10.89
CA PHE A 4 -32.75 -3.13 11.17
C PHE A 4 -32.00 -3.40 12.46
N LEU A 5 -30.75 -3.84 12.35
CA LEU A 5 -29.85 -3.86 13.48
C LEU A 5 -29.69 -2.42 13.93
N ASN A 6 -30.29 -2.07 15.06
CA ASN A 6 -29.93 -0.87 15.81
C ASN A 6 -28.51 -1.10 16.32
N ILE A 7 -27.52 -0.84 15.45
CA ILE A 7 -26.11 -0.86 15.77
C ILE A 7 -25.86 0.37 16.64
N PRO A 8 -25.55 0.21 17.93
CA PRO A 8 -25.24 1.35 18.79
C PRO A 8 -24.02 2.06 18.22
N LEU A 9 -24.05 3.40 18.09
CA LEU A 9 -22.89 4.17 17.60
C LEU A 9 -21.60 3.86 18.38
N ALA A 10 -21.74 3.49 19.66
CA ALA A 10 -20.64 3.04 20.51
C ALA A 10 -19.83 1.87 19.94
N ILE A 11 -20.42 0.96 19.17
CA ILE A 11 -19.69 -0.18 18.58
C ILE A 11 -18.87 0.22 17.34
N CYS A 12 -19.07 1.43 16.80
CA CYS A 12 -18.23 2.00 15.74
C CYS A 12 -16.99 2.72 16.32
N ALA A 13 -17.01 3.08 17.61
CA ALA A 13 -15.88 3.76 18.26
C ALA A 13 -14.57 2.94 18.22
N PRO A 14 -14.57 1.60 18.43
CA PRO A 14 -13.36 0.78 18.31
C PRO A 14 -12.59 0.96 16.99
N PHE A 15 -13.28 1.18 15.87
CA PHE A 15 -12.63 1.41 14.58
C PHE A 15 -11.79 2.70 14.59
N VAL A 16 -12.40 3.81 15.04
CA VAL A 16 -11.71 5.11 15.14
C VAL A 16 -10.58 5.03 16.17
N ILE A 17 -10.82 4.38 17.31
CA ILE A 17 -9.82 4.16 18.36
C ILE A 17 -8.62 3.40 17.80
N LEU A 18 -8.84 2.32 17.04
CA LEU A 18 -7.75 1.53 16.47
C LEU A 18 -6.90 2.36 15.51
N LEU A 19 -7.52 3.17 14.64
CA LEU A 19 -6.80 4.01 13.70
C LEU A 19 -6.00 5.12 14.42
N LEU A 20 -6.59 5.74 15.45
CA LEU A 20 -5.88 6.71 16.29
C LEU A 20 -4.69 6.06 17.00
N LEU A 21 -4.83 4.83 17.50
CA LEU A 21 -3.72 4.11 18.11
C LEU A 21 -2.62 3.81 17.09
N ILE A 22 -2.96 3.41 15.87
CA ILE A 22 -1.98 3.19 14.79
C ILE A 22 -1.23 4.48 14.43
N ALA A 23 -1.91 5.64 14.44
CA ALA A 23 -1.28 6.92 14.15
C ALA A 23 -0.42 7.46 15.30
N ILE A 24 -0.86 7.29 16.55
CA ILE A 24 -0.26 7.93 17.73
C ILE A 24 0.80 7.06 18.40
N MET A 25 0.58 5.75 18.54
CA MET A 25 1.48 4.85 19.27
C MET A 25 2.91 4.76 18.72
N PRO A 26 3.16 4.79 17.39
CA PRO A 26 4.52 4.83 16.86
C PRO A 26 5.31 6.05 17.35
N LEU A 27 4.64 7.17 17.60
CA LEU A 27 5.23 8.43 18.05
C LEU A 27 5.31 8.51 19.58
N ALA A 28 4.25 8.08 20.27
CA ALA A 28 4.15 8.19 21.72
C ALA A 28 4.95 7.12 22.47
N CYS A 29 4.99 5.88 21.97
CA CYS A 29 5.69 4.76 22.61
C CYS A 29 6.42 3.87 21.57
N PRO A 30 7.49 4.36 20.91
CA PRO A 30 8.14 3.67 19.79
C PRO A 30 8.60 2.25 20.14
N ALA A 31 9.32 2.08 21.26
CA ALA A 31 9.85 0.78 21.69
C ALA A 31 8.76 -0.25 22.03
N PHE A 32 7.58 0.21 22.43
CA PHE A 32 6.41 -0.66 22.60
C PHE A 32 5.82 -1.04 21.24
N TRP A 33 5.64 -0.06 20.34
CA TRP A 33 4.98 -0.28 19.06
C TRP A 33 5.81 -1.10 18.06
N GLU A 34 7.14 -1.02 18.11
CA GLU A 34 8.02 -1.78 17.22
C GLU A 34 7.72 -3.29 17.21
N LYS A 35 7.36 -3.85 18.36
CA LYS A 35 7.10 -5.29 18.50
C LYS A 35 5.74 -5.67 17.91
N ASN A 36 5.73 -6.51 16.88
CA ASN A 36 4.49 -7.04 16.27
C ASN A 36 3.55 -7.74 17.28
N ARG A 37 4.09 -8.34 18.34
CA ARG A 37 3.28 -8.89 19.44
C ARG A 37 2.42 -7.83 20.12
N ASN A 38 2.97 -6.64 20.35
CA ASN A 38 2.27 -5.56 21.02
C ASN A 38 1.19 -4.96 20.10
N LYS A 39 1.49 -4.82 18.81
CA LYS A 39 0.49 -4.49 17.78
C LYS A 39 -0.66 -5.50 17.76
N ALA A 40 -0.35 -6.80 17.88
CA ALA A 40 -1.37 -7.85 17.94
C ALA A 40 -2.23 -7.76 19.20
N ILE A 41 -1.62 -7.47 20.36
CA ILE A 41 -2.36 -7.25 21.60
C ILE A 41 -3.30 -6.05 21.46
N VAL A 42 -2.84 -4.92 20.93
CA VAL A 42 -3.66 -3.73 20.73
C VAL A 42 -4.82 -4.02 19.75
N ALA A 43 -4.52 -4.61 18.60
CA ALA A 43 -5.53 -4.99 17.61
C ALA A 43 -6.56 -5.98 18.20
N ALA A 44 -6.13 -6.94 19.02
CA ALA A 44 -7.00 -7.91 19.67
C ALA A 44 -7.88 -7.26 20.76
N ILE A 45 -7.33 -6.40 21.61
CA ILE A 45 -8.08 -5.70 22.67
C ILE A 45 -9.21 -4.88 22.06
N VAL A 46 -8.95 -4.18 20.97
CA VAL A 46 -9.95 -3.33 20.30
C VAL A 46 -10.88 -4.16 19.41
N GLY A 47 -10.37 -5.20 18.75
CA GLY A 47 -11.10 -6.00 17.77
C GLY A 47 -11.99 -7.11 18.35
N ILE A 48 -11.53 -7.84 19.37
CA ILE A 48 -12.27 -8.99 19.94
C ILE A 48 -13.67 -8.62 20.43
N PRO A 49 -13.89 -7.51 21.15
CA PRO A 49 -15.24 -7.11 21.57
C PRO A 49 -16.19 -6.92 20.38
N VAL A 50 -15.70 -6.31 19.30
CA VAL A 50 -16.48 -6.13 18.06
C VAL A 50 -16.72 -7.46 17.36
N PHE A 51 -15.70 -8.32 17.29
CA PHE A 51 -15.82 -9.67 16.73
C PHE A 51 -16.92 -10.48 17.43
N VAL A 52 -16.91 -10.53 18.76
CA VAL A 52 -17.91 -11.26 19.56
C VAL A 52 -19.31 -10.68 19.31
N PHE A 53 -19.45 -9.36 19.33
CA PHE A 53 -20.73 -8.70 19.06
C PHE A 53 -21.26 -9.01 17.65
N MET A 54 -20.39 -8.95 16.63
CA MET A 54 -20.74 -9.22 15.23
C MET A 54 -21.03 -10.70 14.98
N MET A 55 -20.32 -11.63 15.63
CA MET A 55 -20.63 -13.06 15.56
C MET A 55 -22.05 -13.38 16.06
N LEU A 56 -22.50 -12.69 17.12
CA LEU A 56 -23.82 -12.90 17.69
C LEU A 56 -24.95 -12.24 16.88
N LYS A 57 -24.63 -11.16 16.16
CA LYS A 57 -25.62 -10.28 15.51
C LYS A 57 -25.70 -10.45 13.99
N SER A 58 -24.56 -10.64 13.33
CA SER A 58 -24.45 -10.69 11.87
C SER A 58 -23.26 -11.55 11.44
N PRO A 59 -23.26 -12.86 11.76
CA PRO A 59 -22.13 -13.74 11.44
C PRO A 59 -21.84 -13.80 9.93
N GLY A 60 -22.85 -13.69 9.07
CA GLY A 60 -22.68 -13.67 7.61
C GLY A 60 -21.84 -12.49 7.12
N GLN A 61 -22.10 -11.28 7.64
CA GLN A 61 -21.34 -10.06 7.27
C GLN A 61 -19.87 -10.17 7.70
N LEU A 62 -19.65 -10.75 8.88
CA LEU A 62 -18.30 -10.96 9.41
C LEU A 62 -17.53 -12.01 8.59
N LEU A 63 -18.16 -13.13 8.22
CA LEU A 63 -17.55 -14.14 7.37
C LEU A 63 -17.22 -13.61 5.97
N HIS A 64 -18.10 -12.80 5.38
CA HIS A 64 -17.84 -12.13 4.11
C HIS A 64 -16.63 -11.19 4.22
N THR A 65 -16.61 -10.33 5.24
CA THR A 65 -15.49 -9.40 5.49
C THR A 65 -14.18 -10.15 5.77
N PHE A 66 -14.24 -11.29 6.46
CA PHE A 66 -13.08 -12.14 6.69
C PHE A 66 -12.55 -12.74 5.39
N SER A 67 -13.43 -13.15 4.46
CA SER A 67 -13.02 -13.58 3.12
C SER A 67 -12.32 -12.46 2.36
N GLU A 68 -12.84 -11.23 2.40
CA GLU A 68 -12.20 -10.05 1.79
C GLU A 68 -10.81 -9.80 2.40
N TYR A 69 -10.68 -9.91 3.72
CA TYR A 69 -9.41 -9.78 4.43
C TYR A 69 -8.37 -10.83 3.98
N ILE A 70 -8.78 -12.09 3.82
CA ILE A 70 -7.89 -13.15 3.35
C ILE A 70 -7.42 -12.86 1.92
N SER A 71 -8.34 -12.53 1.01
CA SER A 71 -7.99 -12.14 -0.35
C SER A 71 -7.02 -10.96 -0.38
N PHE A 72 -7.29 -9.96 0.46
CA PHE A 72 -6.48 -8.75 0.61
C PHE A 72 -5.04 -9.06 1.07
N ILE A 73 -4.88 -9.81 2.17
CA ILE A 73 -3.55 -10.15 2.70
C ILE A 73 -2.79 -11.08 1.76
N VAL A 74 -3.46 -12.03 1.11
CA VAL A 74 -2.81 -12.90 0.13
C VAL A 74 -2.25 -12.08 -1.05
N LEU A 75 -3.01 -11.09 -1.54
CA LEU A 75 -2.52 -10.20 -2.60
C LEU A 75 -1.27 -9.43 -2.13
N LEU A 76 -1.37 -8.72 -0.99
CA LEU A 76 -0.25 -7.93 -0.48
C LEU A 76 0.99 -8.78 -0.20
N ALA A 77 0.80 -9.94 0.40
CA ALA A 77 1.89 -10.89 0.65
C ALA A 77 2.52 -11.35 -0.67
N SER A 78 1.71 -11.59 -1.70
CA SER A 78 2.20 -12.00 -3.02
C SER A 78 3.07 -10.92 -3.65
N LEU A 79 2.55 -9.70 -3.75
CA LEU A 79 3.29 -8.58 -4.33
C LEU A 79 4.56 -8.28 -3.53
N PHE A 80 4.49 -8.29 -2.20
CA PHE A 80 5.62 -8.00 -1.32
C PHE A 80 6.71 -9.08 -1.35
N ILE A 81 6.35 -10.35 -1.16
CA ILE A 81 7.31 -11.47 -1.08
C ILE A 81 7.97 -11.73 -2.43
N ILE A 82 7.20 -11.67 -3.52
CA ILE A 82 7.73 -11.89 -4.86
C ILE A 82 8.63 -10.73 -5.28
N SER A 83 8.21 -9.47 -5.06
CA SER A 83 9.04 -8.29 -5.36
C SER A 83 10.30 -8.25 -4.50
N GLY A 84 10.24 -8.72 -3.25
CA GLY A 84 11.40 -8.86 -2.37
C GLY A 84 12.48 -9.83 -2.90
N GLY A 85 12.11 -10.73 -3.82
CA GLY A 85 13.04 -11.62 -4.53
C GLY A 85 13.70 -10.98 -5.76
N ILE A 86 13.29 -9.77 -6.15
CA ILE A 86 13.90 -9.00 -7.24
C ILE A 86 14.91 -8.03 -6.63
N LEU A 87 16.15 -8.08 -7.11
CA LEU A 87 17.21 -7.21 -6.65
C LEU A 87 17.72 -6.37 -7.81
N ILE A 88 17.57 -5.05 -7.68
CA ILE A 88 18.17 -4.06 -8.57
C ILE A 88 19.46 -3.57 -7.92
N LYS A 89 20.59 -3.85 -8.56
CA LYS A 89 21.89 -3.29 -8.19
C LYS A 89 22.28 -2.23 -9.20
N GLY A 90 23.13 -1.31 -8.78
CA GLY A 90 23.67 -0.26 -9.63
C GLY A 90 23.66 1.07 -8.89
N ASP A 91 24.42 2.00 -9.44
CA ASP A 91 24.58 3.35 -8.92
C ASP A 91 24.46 4.32 -10.09
N LEU A 92 23.33 5.00 -10.15
CA LEU A 92 23.04 5.99 -11.18
C LEU A 92 23.58 7.35 -10.74
N LYS A 93 23.89 8.22 -11.70
CA LYS A 93 24.27 9.59 -11.36
C LYS A 93 23.09 10.32 -10.70
N ALA A 94 23.28 10.84 -9.49
CA ALA A 94 22.25 11.47 -8.64
C ALA A 94 21.72 12.85 -9.11
N THR A 95 21.53 13.03 -10.42
CA THR A 95 21.03 14.31 -10.99
C THR A 95 19.52 14.46 -10.83
N PRO A 96 19.00 15.71 -10.80
CA PRO A 96 17.56 15.95 -10.70
C PRO A 96 16.73 15.28 -11.79
N ILE A 97 17.25 15.22 -13.03
CA ILE A 97 16.58 14.55 -14.15
C ILE A 97 16.49 13.05 -13.91
N VAL A 98 17.58 12.43 -13.46
CA VAL A 98 17.62 10.99 -13.18
C VAL A 98 16.68 10.64 -12.04
N ASN A 99 16.69 11.40 -10.94
CA ASN A 99 15.77 11.17 -9.83
C ASN A 99 14.30 11.34 -10.26
N THR A 100 14.01 12.37 -11.07
CA THR A 100 12.65 12.60 -11.58
C THR A 100 12.20 11.46 -12.49
N ALA A 101 13.07 10.98 -13.39
CA ALA A 101 12.80 9.84 -14.24
C ALA A 101 12.62 8.55 -13.42
N PHE A 102 13.39 8.38 -12.34
CA PHE A 102 13.27 7.24 -11.43
C PHE A 102 11.92 7.23 -10.71
N LEU A 103 11.46 8.39 -10.21
CA LEU A 103 10.14 8.54 -9.60
C LEU A 103 9.00 8.29 -10.61
N LEU A 104 9.12 8.80 -11.84
CA LEU A 104 8.17 8.53 -12.91
C LEU A 104 8.09 7.04 -13.23
N MET A 105 9.24 6.37 -13.36
CA MET A 105 9.31 4.92 -13.56
C MET A 105 8.63 4.18 -12.41
N GLY A 106 8.85 4.62 -11.17
CA GLY A 106 8.16 4.05 -10.01
C GLY A 106 6.64 4.20 -10.07
N ALA A 107 6.13 5.37 -10.45
CA ALA A 107 4.70 5.58 -10.63
C ALA A 107 4.11 4.66 -11.70
N LEU A 108 4.83 4.44 -12.81
CA LEU A 108 4.39 3.53 -13.88
C LEU A 108 4.38 2.07 -13.42
N ILE A 109 5.46 1.63 -12.76
CA ILE A 109 5.59 0.24 -12.28
C ILE A 109 4.58 -0.06 -11.16
N ALA A 110 4.26 0.91 -10.30
CA ALA A 110 3.27 0.76 -9.23
C ALA A 110 1.87 0.37 -9.76
N ASN A 111 1.51 0.81 -10.97
CA ASN A 111 0.25 0.38 -11.61
C ASN A 111 0.25 -1.09 -12.04
N LEU A 112 1.40 -1.73 -12.15
CA LEU A 112 1.52 -3.12 -12.59
C LEU A 112 1.70 -4.07 -11.41
N ILE A 113 2.58 -3.73 -10.46
CA ILE A 113 3.00 -4.63 -9.38
C ILE A 113 2.57 -4.15 -7.99
N GLY A 114 1.73 -3.12 -7.92
CA GLY A 114 1.30 -2.49 -6.69
C GLY A 114 2.29 -1.45 -6.14
N THR A 115 1.78 -0.47 -5.40
CA THR A 115 2.56 0.50 -4.61
C THR A 115 3.53 -0.22 -3.68
N THR A 116 3.07 -1.26 -2.99
CA THR A 116 3.89 -2.06 -2.07
C THR A 116 5.04 -2.78 -2.80
N GLY A 117 4.76 -3.40 -3.95
CA GLY A 117 5.78 -4.10 -4.75
C GLY A 117 6.80 -3.15 -5.37
N ALA A 118 6.32 -2.04 -5.97
CA ALA A 118 7.17 -1.00 -6.53
C ALA A 118 8.05 -0.34 -5.48
N SER A 119 7.51 -0.03 -4.30
CA SER A 119 8.28 0.56 -3.22
C SER A 119 9.35 -0.39 -2.69
N MET A 120 9.03 -1.68 -2.51
CA MET A 120 10.02 -2.69 -2.11
C MET A 120 11.16 -2.83 -3.13
N LEU A 121 10.86 -2.69 -4.42
CA LEU A 121 11.81 -2.86 -5.51
C LEU A 121 12.69 -1.61 -5.75
N LEU A 122 12.15 -0.41 -5.53
CA LEU A 122 12.78 0.85 -5.95
C LEU A 122 13.36 1.71 -4.82
N ILE A 123 12.92 1.54 -3.56
CA ILE A 123 13.39 2.41 -2.48
C ILE A 123 14.89 2.27 -2.23
N ARG A 124 15.45 1.05 -2.27
CA ARG A 124 16.88 0.84 -2.01
C ARG A 124 17.77 1.37 -3.11
N PRO A 125 17.52 1.08 -4.41
CA PRO A 125 18.30 1.71 -5.48
C PRO A 125 18.24 3.24 -5.41
N LEU A 126 17.08 3.83 -5.06
CA LEU A 126 16.96 5.27 -4.88
C LEU A 126 17.84 5.79 -3.74
N LEU A 127 17.75 5.18 -2.56
CA LEU A 127 18.54 5.59 -1.39
C LEU A 127 20.05 5.41 -1.63
N ASN A 128 20.45 4.36 -2.35
CA ASN A 128 21.85 4.15 -2.74
C ASN A 128 22.32 5.23 -3.71
N THR A 129 21.51 5.56 -4.73
CA THR A 129 21.81 6.59 -5.74
C THR A 129 22.00 7.97 -5.13
N ILE A 130 21.35 8.28 -4.01
CA ILE A 130 21.41 9.62 -3.40
C ILE A 130 22.34 9.69 -2.18
N ARG A 131 23.06 8.61 -1.86
CA ARG A 131 23.81 8.48 -0.61
C ARG A 131 24.95 9.49 -0.50
N GLU A 132 25.51 9.90 -1.63
CA GLU A 132 26.61 10.86 -1.72
C GLU A 132 26.12 12.33 -1.63
N ARG A 133 24.81 12.58 -1.62
CA ARG A 133 24.21 13.93 -1.52
C ARG A 133 23.82 14.29 -0.08
N LYS A 134 23.94 15.58 0.28
CA LYS A 134 23.60 16.06 1.64
C LYS A 134 22.16 16.55 1.74
N HIS A 135 21.62 17.15 0.68
CA HIS A 135 20.28 17.75 0.68
C HIS A 135 19.27 16.80 0.03
N ILE A 136 18.91 15.71 0.72
CA ILE A 136 18.14 14.59 0.15
C ILE A 136 16.76 14.34 0.77
N VAL A 137 16.38 15.05 1.84
CA VAL A 137 15.17 14.75 2.63
C VAL A 137 13.88 14.76 1.78
N HIS A 138 13.79 15.65 0.80
CA HIS A 138 12.61 15.70 -0.09
C HIS A 138 12.50 14.45 -0.97
N ILE A 139 13.60 13.78 -1.32
CA ILE A 139 13.59 12.66 -2.28
C ILE A 139 12.77 11.46 -1.76
N PRO A 140 12.99 10.92 -0.54
CA PRO A 140 12.13 9.88 0.02
C PRO A 140 10.68 10.33 0.24
N VAL A 141 10.44 11.61 0.56
CA VAL A 141 9.08 12.14 0.74
C VAL A 141 8.30 12.13 -0.56
N PHE A 142 8.89 12.61 -1.65
CA PHE A 142 8.28 12.56 -2.98
C PHE A 142 8.16 11.13 -3.51
N PHE A 143 9.07 10.23 -3.14
CA PHE A 143 8.92 8.80 -3.41
C PHE A 143 7.66 8.23 -2.75
N ILE A 144 7.40 8.59 -1.49
CA ILE A 144 6.19 8.17 -0.79
C ILE A 144 4.94 8.69 -1.50
N PHE A 145 4.91 9.98 -1.88
CA PHE A 145 3.74 10.56 -2.55
C PHE A 145 3.50 9.99 -3.95
N ILE A 146 4.55 9.88 -4.77
CA ILE A 146 4.43 9.52 -6.18
C ILE A 146 4.37 8.01 -6.39
N VAL A 147 5.23 7.24 -5.71
CA VAL A 147 5.38 5.79 -5.93
C VAL A 147 4.55 4.99 -4.93
N SER A 148 4.67 5.29 -3.64
CA SER A 148 4.00 4.51 -2.58
C SER A 148 2.53 4.85 -2.37
N ASN A 149 2.00 5.90 -3.00
CA ASN A 149 0.63 6.36 -2.81
C ASN A 149 -0.09 6.53 -4.15
N ILE A 150 0.20 7.60 -4.91
CA ILE A 150 -0.54 7.91 -6.15
C ILE A 150 -0.27 6.88 -7.26
N GLY A 151 0.93 6.31 -7.27
CA GLY A 151 1.46 5.47 -8.34
C GLY A 151 0.50 4.37 -8.79
N GLY A 152 -0.09 3.62 -7.87
CA GLY A 152 -0.94 2.46 -8.14
C GLY A 152 -2.43 2.73 -8.43
N SER A 153 -2.80 3.92 -8.94
CA SER A 153 -4.22 4.26 -9.09
C SER A 153 -4.91 3.66 -10.34
N LEU A 154 -4.15 3.13 -11.32
CA LEU A 154 -4.71 2.74 -12.62
C LEU A 154 -5.15 1.29 -12.72
N THR A 155 -4.84 0.44 -11.72
CA THR A 155 -5.31 -0.96 -11.69
C THR A 155 -5.80 -1.33 -10.29
N PRO A 156 -6.73 -2.30 -10.17
CA PRO A 156 -7.12 -2.84 -8.86
C PRO A 156 -5.97 -3.47 -8.09
N LEU A 157 -4.90 -3.87 -8.78
CA LEU A 157 -3.68 -4.43 -8.17
C LEU A 157 -2.76 -3.35 -7.61
N GLY A 158 -2.94 -2.12 -8.07
CA GLY A 158 -2.03 -1.03 -7.82
C GLY A 158 -2.02 -0.58 -6.36
N ASP A 159 -3.17 -0.59 -5.67
CA ASP A 159 -3.26 -0.14 -4.29
C ASP A 159 -4.35 -0.92 -3.50
N PRO A 160 -4.14 -1.23 -2.21
CA PRO A 160 -5.12 -1.81 -1.29
C PRO A 160 -6.59 -1.41 -1.48
N PRO A 161 -6.95 -0.12 -1.62
CA PRO A 161 -8.34 0.31 -1.65
C PRO A 161 -9.03 -0.10 -2.95
N LEU A 162 -8.32 0.00 -4.08
CA LEU A 162 -8.85 -0.37 -5.40
C LEU A 162 -9.08 -1.88 -5.50
N PHE A 163 -8.22 -2.68 -4.86
CA PHE A 163 -8.44 -4.11 -4.78
C PHE A 163 -9.71 -4.44 -3.99
N MET A 164 -9.94 -3.76 -2.87
CA MET A 164 -11.16 -3.92 -2.09
C MET A 164 -12.41 -3.54 -2.89
N GLY A 165 -12.36 -2.45 -3.66
CA GLY A 165 -13.43 -2.10 -4.60
C GLY A 165 -13.70 -3.21 -5.62
N TYR A 166 -12.64 -3.80 -6.17
CA TYR A 166 -12.75 -4.90 -7.12
C TYR A 166 -13.37 -6.16 -6.51
N LEU A 167 -13.01 -6.52 -5.27
CA LEU A 167 -13.67 -7.62 -4.54
C LEU A 167 -15.17 -7.38 -4.33
N ARG A 168 -15.58 -6.10 -4.22
CA ARG A 168 -16.96 -5.66 -4.08
C ARG A 168 -17.68 -5.40 -5.41
N GLY A 169 -17.08 -5.79 -6.53
CA GLY A 169 -17.73 -5.77 -7.85
C GLY A 169 -17.43 -4.53 -8.71
N VAL A 170 -16.50 -3.65 -8.31
CA VAL A 170 -16.01 -2.60 -9.20
C VAL A 170 -15.27 -3.24 -10.38
N PRO A 171 -15.65 -2.96 -11.65
CA PRO A 171 -15.01 -3.60 -12.80
C PRO A 171 -13.53 -3.26 -12.90
N PHE A 172 -12.70 -4.21 -13.33
CA PHE A 172 -11.25 -4.01 -13.49
C PHE A 172 -10.91 -2.78 -14.34
N THR A 173 -11.65 -2.55 -15.43
CA THR A 173 -11.42 -1.44 -16.37
C THR A 173 -11.88 -0.08 -15.86
N TRP A 174 -12.58 -0.03 -14.72
CA TRP A 174 -13.06 1.23 -14.15
C TRP A 174 -11.90 2.14 -13.74
N THR A 175 -10.82 1.58 -13.20
CA THR A 175 -9.64 2.32 -12.74
C THR A 175 -8.91 3.04 -13.87
N PHE A 176 -9.05 2.60 -15.13
CA PHE A 176 -8.48 3.30 -16.29
C PHE A 176 -9.08 4.69 -16.51
N ARG A 177 -10.29 4.94 -16.00
CA ARG A 177 -10.91 6.27 -16.03
C ARG A 177 -10.16 7.28 -15.17
N LEU A 178 -9.35 6.81 -14.22
CA LEU A 178 -8.54 7.67 -13.35
C LEU A 178 -7.28 8.19 -14.05
N PHE A 179 -6.96 7.72 -15.26
CA PHE A 179 -5.75 8.12 -16.00
C PHE A 179 -5.54 9.64 -16.10
N PRO A 180 -6.55 10.48 -16.44
CA PRO A 180 -6.34 11.91 -16.52
C PRO A 180 -5.97 12.55 -15.17
N ILE A 181 -6.62 12.11 -14.09
CA ILE A 181 -6.39 12.65 -12.73
C ILE A 181 -5.05 12.14 -12.18
N TRP A 182 -4.74 10.87 -12.42
CA TRP A 182 -3.44 10.28 -12.09
C TRP A 182 -2.30 10.99 -12.80
N LEU A 183 -2.43 11.21 -14.11
CA LEU A 183 -1.42 11.91 -14.91
C LEU A 183 -1.22 13.33 -14.40
N PHE A 184 -2.32 14.06 -14.15
CA PHE A 184 -2.27 15.40 -13.58
C PHE A 184 -1.54 15.43 -12.23
N ALA A 185 -1.88 14.52 -11.31
CA ALA A 185 -1.27 14.46 -9.98
C ALA A 185 0.23 14.10 -10.04
N VAL A 186 0.58 13.05 -10.80
CA VAL A 186 1.97 12.60 -10.96
C VAL A 186 2.81 13.68 -11.64
N VAL A 187 2.36 14.26 -12.75
CA VAL A 187 3.10 15.31 -13.47
C VAL A 187 3.26 16.56 -12.59
N SER A 188 2.21 16.99 -11.89
CA SER A 188 2.29 18.15 -11.00
C SER A 188 3.33 17.94 -9.90
N LEU A 189 3.32 16.78 -9.24
CA LEU A 189 4.30 16.46 -8.20
C LEU A 189 5.71 16.28 -8.76
N LEU A 190 5.88 15.71 -9.95
CA LEU A 190 7.18 15.60 -10.60
C LEU A 190 7.76 16.96 -10.97
N ILE A 191 6.94 17.92 -11.40
CA ILE A 191 7.37 19.31 -11.66
C ILE A 191 7.85 19.95 -10.35
N VAL A 192 7.06 19.87 -9.28
CA VAL A 192 7.43 20.42 -7.97
C VAL A 192 8.70 19.75 -7.46
N PHE A 193 8.79 18.43 -7.57
CA PHE A 193 9.97 17.65 -7.22
C PHE A 193 11.20 18.10 -8.00
N TYR A 194 11.10 18.22 -9.33
CA TYR A 194 12.21 18.61 -10.17
C TYR A 194 12.73 20.01 -9.83
N ILE A 195 11.83 20.96 -9.58
CA ILE A 195 12.20 22.32 -9.14
C ILE A 195 12.93 22.26 -7.80
N TRP A 196 12.36 21.57 -6.81
CA TRP A 196 12.96 21.45 -5.49
C TRP A 196 14.32 20.74 -5.56
N ASP A 197 14.39 19.58 -6.20
CA ASP A 197 15.62 18.79 -6.30
C ASP A 197 16.69 19.55 -7.08
N SER A 198 16.32 20.37 -8.06
CA SER A 198 17.26 21.26 -8.75
C SER A 198 17.81 22.36 -7.85
N ILE A 199 16.98 22.94 -6.97
CA ILE A 199 17.44 23.94 -5.98
C ILE A 199 18.37 23.28 -4.96
N ALA A 200 18.02 22.08 -4.48
CA ALA A 200 18.84 21.32 -3.55
C ALA A 200 20.18 20.89 -4.18
N TYR A 201 20.15 20.38 -5.41
CA TYR A 201 21.32 19.93 -6.15
C TYR A 201 22.33 21.06 -6.39
N LYS A 202 21.85 22.29 -6.62
CA LYS A 202 22.72 23.48 -6.75
C LYS A 202 23.43 23.87 -5.45
N LYS A 203 22.92 23.43 -4.30
CA LYS A 203 23.51 23.68 -2.98
C LYS A 203 24.50 22.59 -2.54
N GLU A 204 24.66 21.53 -3.33
CA GLU A 204 25.60 20.44 -3.01
C GLU A 204 27.05 20.86 -3.25
N ASP A 205 27.97 20.31 -2.44
CA ASP A 205 29.38 20.57 -2.57
C ASP A 205 29.96 19.91 -3.84
N ARG A 206 30.90 20.59 -4.50
CA ARG A 206 31.53 20.09 -5.74
C ARG A 206 32.32 18.80 -5.55
N ILE A 207 32.76 18.51 -4.31
CA ILE A 207 33.51 17.29 -3.98
C ILE A 207 32.56 16.09 -4.01
N ASP A 208 31.40 16.23 -3.38
CA ASP A 208 30.36 15.20 -3.31
C ASP A 208 29.83 14.85 -4.72
N LEU A 209 29.62 15.88 -5.56
CA LEU A 209 29.24 15.70 -6.96
C LEU A 209 30.30 15.01 -7.84
N ARG A 210 31.58 15.08 -7.47
CA ARG A 210 32.66 14.37 -8.19
C ARG A 210 32.73 12.91 -7.79
N GLN A 211 32.43 12.58 -6.53
CA GLN A 211 32.39 11.19 -6.05
C GLN A 211 31.26 10.40 -6.72
N ASP A 212 30.06 10.97 -6.83
CA ASP A 212 28.91 10.43 -7.58
C ASP A 212 29.24 10.11 -9.05
N VAL A 213 30.13 10.90 -9.68
CA VAL A 213 30.53 10.65 -11.06
C VAL A 213 31.47 9.45 -11.20
N GLN A 214 32.24 9.12 -10.17
CA GLN A 214 33.26 8.07 -10.18
C GLN A 214 32.74 6.70 -9.70
N SER A 215 31.69 6.66 -8.88
CA SER A 215 31.14 5.42 -8.29
C SER A 215 30.13 4.67 -9.18
N LYS A 216 29.87 5.16 -10.40
CA LYS A 216 28.80 4.65 -11.27
C LYS A 216 28.92 3.15 -11.55
N MET A 217 27.82 2.44 -11.32
CA MET A 217 27.65 1.05 -11.69
C MET A 217 26.39 0.89 -12.55
N PRO A 218 26.45 0.17 -13.69
CA PRO A 218 25.27 -0.03 -14.51
C PRO A 218 24.18 -0.76 -13.71
N LEU A 219 22.92 -0.42 -14.00
CA LEU A 219 21.79 -1.12 -13.39
C LEU A 219 21.78 -2.59 -13.83
N THR A 220 21.84 -3.49 -12.87
CA THR A 220 21.72 -4.94 -13.09
C THR A 220 20.51 -5.47 -12.32
N LEU A 221 19.71 -6.27 -13.02
CA LEU A 221 18.51 -6.89 -12.49
C LEU A 221 18.77 -8.37 -12.20
N SER A 222 18.73 -8.74 -10.92
CA SER A 222 18.82 -10.12 -10.45
C SER A 222 17.46 -10.62 -9.95
N GLY A 223 17.25 -11.94 -9.96
CA GLY A 223 15.98 -12.52 -9.52
C GLY A 223 14.84 -12.37 -10.54
N LYS A 224 15.18 -12.27 -11.84
CA LYS A 224 14.21 -12.04 -12.94
C LYS A 224 13.07 -13.05 -12.99
N ILE A 225 13.25 -14.26 -12.47
CA ILE A 225 12.18 -15.28 -12.37
C ILE A 225 10.97 -14.78 -11.57
N ASN A 226 11.18 -13.86 -10.62
CA ASN A 226 10.08 -13.25 -9.86
C ASN A 226 9.19 -12.34 -10.72
N LEU A 227 9.68 -11.82 -11.86
CA LEU A 227 8.82 -11.11 -12.81
C LEU A 227 7.77 -12.06 -13.40
N LEU A 228 8.13 -13.32 -13.67
CA LEU A 228 7.18 -14.32 -14.14
C LEU A 228 6.11 -14.63 -13.08
N PHE A 229 6.51 -14.74 -11.81
CA PHE A 229 5.57 -14.97 -10.72
C PHE A 229 4.66 -13.76 -10.46
N LEU A 230 5.16 -12.52 -10.60
CA LEU A 230 4.33 -11.32 -10.56
C LEU A 230 3.29 -11.31 -11.69
N VAL A 231 3.70 -11.68 -12.91
CA VAL A 231 2.76 -11.84 -14.04
C VAL A 231 1.70 -12.90 -13.70
N GLY A 232 2.07 -13.98 -13.03
CA GLY A 232 1.11 -14.98 -12.54
C GLY A 232 0.07 -14.41 -11.55
N VAL A 233 0.50 -13.58 -10.60
CA VAL A 233 -0.40 -12.87 -9.67
C VAL A 233 -1.32 -11.91 -10.42
N ILE A 234 -0.77 -11.10 -11.32
CA ILE A 234 -1.54 -10.16 -12.15
C ILE A 234 -2.58 -10.92 -12.97
N ALA A 235 -2.19 -12.01 -13.62
CA ALA A 235 -3.07 -12.84 -14.44
C ALA A 235 -4.20 -13.47 -13.61
N ALA A 236 -3.91 -13.96 -12.39
CA ALA A 236 -4.92 -14.53 -11.51
C ALA A 236 -6.04 -13.53 -11.17
N VAL A 237 -5.67 -12.26 -10.93
CA VAL A 237 -6.63 -11.20 -10.62
C VAL A 237 -7.32 -10.69 -11.89
N PHE A 238 -6.57 -10.46 -12.97
CA PHE A 238 -7.10 -9.95 -14.25
C PHE A 238 -8.10 -10.91 -14.90
N CYS A 239 -7.80 -12.21 -14.91
CA CYS A 239 -8.68 -13.24 -15.46
C CYS A 239 -9.90 -13.55 -14.59
N GLN A 240 -10.14 -12.77 -13.53
CA GLN A 240 -11.29 -12.93 -12.63
C GLN A 240 -11.42 -14.37 -12.12
N ALA A 241 -10.30 -15.01 -11.76
CA ALA A 241 -10.35 -16.35 -11.19
C ALA A 241 -11.28 -16.33 -9.96
N PRO A 242 -12.27 -17.24 -9.86
CA PRO A 242 -13.20 -17.23 -8.75
C PRO A 242 -12.45 -17.57 -7.45
N ALA A 243 -12.89 -17.00 -6.32
CA ALA A 243 -12.42 -17.45 -5.02
C ALA A 243 -12.87 -18.91 -4.79
N PRO A 244 -12.02 -19.80 -4.23
CA PRO A 244 -10.68 -19.54 -3.68
C PRO A 244 -9.52 -19.74 -4.66
N TYR A 245 -9.78 -20.03 -5.95
CA TYR A 245 -8.73 -20.35 -6.93
C TYR A 245 -7.76 -19.20 -7.15
N ARG A 246 -8.25 -17.96 -7.15
CA ARG A 246 -7.40 -16.76 -7.24
C ARG A 246 -6.35 -16.73 -6.13
N GLU A 247 -6.78 -16.92 -4.89
CA GLU A 247 -5.91 -16.95 -3.71
C GLU A 247 -4.93 -18.12 -3.77
N LEU A 248 -5.39 -19.30 -4.20
CA LEU A 248 -4.54 -20.47 -4.36
C LEU A 248 -3.44 -20.25 -5.42
N ILE A 249 -3.77 -19.62 -6.55
CA ILE A 249 -2.77 -19.26 -7.58
C ILE A 249 -1.76 -18.26 -7.01
N MET A 250 -2.22 -17.24 -6.29
CA MET A 250 -1.34 -16.25 -5.66
C MET A 250 -0.40 -16.89 -4.62
N ILE A 251 -0.92 -17.77 -3.77
CA ILE A 251 -0.12 -18.55 -2.81
C ILE A 251 0.87 -19.45 -3.55
N LEU A 252 0.46 -20.11 -4.64
CA LEU A 252 1.36 -20.91 -5.46
C LEU A 252 2.51 -20.04 -6.01
N MET A 253 2.23 -18.85 -6.52
CA MET A 253 3.27 -17.93 -7.01
C MET A 253 4.23 -17.50 -5.89
N ILE A 254 3.74 -17.28 -4.66
CA ILE A 254 4.61 -17.05 -3.48
C ILE A 254 5.51 -18.25 -3.25
N VAL A 255 4.96 -19.47 -3.19
CA VAL A 255 5.72 -20.68 -2.91
C VAL A 255 6.79 -20.91 -3.99
N LEU A 256 6.43 -20.78 -5.26
CA LEU A 256 7.38 -20.89 -6.37
C LEU A 256 8.47 -19.80 -6.27
N SER A 257 8.11 -18.56 -5.94
CA SER A 257 9.08 -17.49 -5.71
C SER A 257 10.06 -17.81 -4.56
N LEU A 258 9.59 -18.41 -3.47
CA LEU A 258 10.43 -18.80 -2.35
C LEU A 258 11.36 -19.97 -2.69
N VAL A 259 10.89 -20.93 -3.48
CA VAL A 259 11.66 -22.12 -3.88
C VAL A 259 12.70 -21.80 -4.96
N PHE A 260 12.32 -21.06 -6.00
CA PHE A 260 13.18 -20.85 -7.17
C PHE A 260 14.11 -19.64 -7.06
N THR A 261 13.88 -18.73 -6.11
CA THR A 261 14.74 -17.56 -5.93
C THR A 261 15.84 -17.84 -4.91
N LYS A 262 17.09 -17.60 -5.33
CA LYS A 262 18.28 -17.67 -4.48
C LYS A 262 18.12 -16.86 -3.18
N LYS A 263 18.43 -17.47 -2.03
CA LYS A 263 18.25 -16.85 -0.71
C LYS A 263 19.14 -15.61 -0.53
N GLU A 264 20.31 -15.61 -1.17
CA GLU A 264 21.28 -14.53 -1.14
C GLU A 264 20.67 -13.21 -1.67
N LEU A 265 19.83 -13.30 -2.72
CA LEU A 265 19.19 -12.10 -3.29
C LEU A 265 18.26 -11.41 -2.30
N ARG A 266 17.54 -12.18 -1.48
CA ARG A 266 16.66 -11.63 -0.44
C ARG A 266 17.46 -11.06 0.72
N ALA A 267 18.58 -11.69 1.09
CA ALA A 267 19.49 -11.17 2.10
C ALA A 267 20.11 -9.83 1.67
N GLU A 268 20.59 -9.75 0.42
CA GLU A 268 21.11 -8.50 -0.16
C GLU A 268 20.03 -7.41 -0.27
N ASN A 269 18.77 -7.80 -0.51
CA ASN A 269 17.63 -6.89 -0.47
C ASN A 269 17.16 -6.56 0.96
N ASN A 270 17.92 -6.94 2.00
CA ASN A 270 17.56 -6.94 3.43
C ASN A 270 16.08 -7.20 3.67
N PHE A 271 15.55 -8.22 2.99
CA PHE A 271 14.14 -8.56 3.04
C PHE A 271 13.82 -9.19 4.39
N THR A 272 12.74 -8.71 5.02
CA THR A 272 12.22 -9.29 6.25
C THR A 272 10.71 -9.47 6.13
N TYR A 273 10.15 -10.45 6.83
CA TYR A 273 8.70 -10.65 6.90
C TYR A 273 8.00 -9.69 7.88
N GLY A 274 8.77 -8.89 8.63
CA GLY A 274 8.24 -7.97 9.63
C GLY A 274 7.12 -7.05 9.10
N PRO A 275 7.33 -6.34 7.98
CA PRO A 275 6.33 -5.44 7.40
C PRO A 275 5.02 -6.14 7.02
N ILE A 276 5.08 -7.30 6.34
CA ILE A 276 3.85 -8.00 5.94
C ILE A 276 3.10 -8.61 7.13
N VAL A 277 3.82 -9.06 8.16
CA VAL A 277 3.22 -9.52 9.41
C VAL A 277 2.54 -8.37 10.16
N GLU A 278 3.17 -7.19 10.19
CA GLU A 278 2.59 -5.99 10.77
C GLU A 278 1.29 -5.59 10.08
N VAL A 279 1.30 -5.52 8.74
CA VAL A 279 0.11 -5.22 7.94
C VAL A 279 -0.97 -6.27 8.23
N ALA A 280 -0.66 -7.56 8.20
CA ALA A 280 -1.64 -8.62 8.47
C ALA A 280 -2.31 -8.47 9.84
N ILE A 281 -1.53 -8.20 10.88
CA ILE A 281 -2.02 -8.04 12.26
C ILE A 281 -2.93 -6.81 12.40
N LEU A 282 -2.47 -5.64 11.95
CA LEU A 282 -3.22 -4.40 12.10
C LEU A 282 -4.50 -4.42 11.25
N PHE A 283 -4.40 -4.92 10.01
CA PHE A 283 -5.56 -5.01 9.11
C PHE A 283 -6.59 -6.03 9.59
N ALA A 284 -6.21 -7.08 10.32
CA ALA A 284 -7.19 -7.98 10.95
C ALA A 284 -8.08 -7.20 11.92
N GLY A 285 -7.49 -6.36 12.77
CA GLY A 285 -8.24 -5.49 13.68
C GLY A 285 -9.10 -4.47 12.93
N ILE A 286 -8.55 -3.84 11.88
CA ILE A 286 -9.28 -2.85 11.06
C ILE A 286 -10.49 -3.49 10.39
N PHE A 287 -10.32 -4.64 9.73
CA PHE A 287 -11.43 -5.32 9.03
C PHE A 287 -12.53 -5.75 9.99
N ILE A 288 -12.18 -6.29 11.16
CA ILE A 288 -13.17 -6.66 12.18
C ILE A 288 -13.94 -5.43 12.67
N THR A 289 -13.22 -4.35 13.00
CA THR A 289 -13.83 -3.13 13.54
C THR A 289 -14.57 -2.30 12.50
N MET A 290 -14.29 -2.51 11.21
CA MET A 290 -14.97 -1.85 10.10
C MET A 290 -16.38 -2.42 9.83
N VAL A 291 -16.67 -3.68 10.18
CA VAL A 291 -17.97 -4.32 9.89
C VAL A 291 -19.18 -3.51 10.40
N PRO A 292 -19.24 -3.10 11.68
CA PRO A 292 -20.38 -2.33 12.16
C PRO A 292 -20.46 -0.94 11.53
N LEU A 293 -19.32 -0.35 11.17
CA LEU A 293 -19.26 0.96 10.51
C LEU A 293 -19.89 0.87 9.11
N LEU A 294 -19.55 -0.15 8.32
CA LEU A 294 -20.14 -0.36 7.00
C LEU A 294 -21.66 -0.56 7.08
N LEU A 295 -22.12 -1.38 8.02
CA LEU A 295 -23.55 -1.57 8.25
C LEU A 295 -24.26 -0.26 8.66
N LEU A 296 -23.60 0.58 9.47
CA LEU A 296 -24.12 1.89 9.83
C LEU A 296 -24.21 2.83 8.60
N LEU A 297 -23.22 2.78 7.71
CA LEU A 297 -23.17 3.61 6.51
C LEU A 297 -24.17 3.13 5.44
N GLU A 298 -24.37 1.84 5.28
CA GLU A 298 -25.42 1.29 4.41
C GLU A 298 -26.81 1.77 4.86
N THR A 299 -27.02 1.90 6.17
CA THR A 299 -28.33 2.29 6.73
C THR A 299 -28.52 3.79 6.87
N LYS A 300 -27.46 4.55 7.18
CA LYS A 300 -27.53 5.99 7.49
C LYS A 300 -26.73 6.88 6.54
N GLY A 301 -25.99 6.33 5.56
CA GLY A 301 -25.13 7.09 4.67
C GLY A 301 -25.85 8.20 3.92
N ALA A 302 -27.07 7.93 3.43
CA ALA A 302 -27.91 8.93 2.77
C ALA A 302 -28.33 10.10 3.68
N SER A 303 -28.32 9.91 5.01
CA SER A 303 -28.65 10.95 6.00
C SER A 303 -27.46 11.83 6.40
N LEU A 304 -26.23 11.51 5.95
CA LEU A 304 -25.01 12.27 6.26
C LEU A 304 -24.93 13.63 5.53
N GLY A 305 -25.85 13.93 4.60
CA GLY A 305 -25.88 15.21 3.90
C GLY A 305 -24.73 15.43 2.90
N ILE A 306 -24.01 14.36 2.53
CA ILE A 306 -22.97 14.37 1.50
C ILE A 306 -23.64 14.04 0.16
N ILE A 307 -23.93 15.07 -0.64
CA ILE A 307 -24.74 14.96 -1.86
C ILE A 307 -23.95 15.45 -3.08
N LYS A 308 -22.95 16.32 -2.88
CA LYS A 308 -22.19 16.95 -3.98
C LYS A 308 -20.81 16.30 -4.14
N PRO A 309 -20.29 16.12 -5.36
CA PRO A 309 -18.97 15.50 -5.59
C PRO A 309 -17.80 16.14 -4.83
N TRP A 310 -17.80 17.47 -4.65
CA TRP A 310 -16.76 18.15 -3.88
C TRP A 310 -16.82 17.83 -2.39
N GLN A 311 -18.00 17.53 -1.85
CA GLN A 311 -18.14 17.10 -0.45
C GLN A 311 -17.53 15.71 -0.26
N PHE A 312 -17.78 14.79 -1.21
CA PHE A 312 -17.12 13.49 -1.23
C PHE A 312 -15.60 13.66 -1.30
N PHE A 313 -15.10 14.48 -2.23
CA PHE A 313 -13.66 14.73 -2.38
C PHE A 313 -13.00 15.21 -1.08
N TRP A 314 -13.55 16.24 -0.42
CA TRP A 314 -12.93 16.78 0.79
C TRP A 314 -13.12 15.89 2.02
N PHE A 315 -14.27 15.21 2.13
CA PHE A 315 -14.55 14.36 3.28
C PHE A 315 -13.76 13.04 3.21
N SER A 316 -13.80 12.35 2.07
CA SER A 316 -13.02 11.13 1.87
C SER A 316 -11.53 11.43 1.82
N GLY A 317 -11.11 12.52 1.16
CA GLY A 317 -9.70 12.95 1.14
C GLY A 317 -9.19 13.33 2.54
N GLY A 318 -9.99 14.08 3.32
CA GLY A 318 -9.66 14.44 4.69
C GLY A 318 -9.53 13.21 5.59
N LEU A 319 -10.49 12.29 5.54
CA LEU A 319 -10.41 11.02 6.27
C LEU A 319 -9.21 10.18 5.81
N SER A 320 -8.99 9.98 4.52
CA SER A 320 -7.85 9.21 3.99
C SER A 320 -6.49 9.86 4.24
N SER A 321 -6.43 11.17 4.52
CA SER A 321 -5.18 11.84 4.90
C SER A 321 -4.79 11.58 6.36
N PHE A 322 -5.79 11.30 7.20
CA PHE A 322 -5.62 11.06 8.63
C PHE A 322 -5.69 9.57 9.00
N LEU A 323 -6.44 8.79 8.22
CA LEU A 323 -6.70 7.36 8.37
C LEU A 323 -6.13 6.59 7.16
N ASP A 324 -6.09 5.25 7.25
CA ASP A 324 -5.75 4.41 6.10
C ASP A 324 -6.74 4.63 4.93
N ASN A 325 -6.23 4.49 3.71
CA ASN A 325 -6.99 4.72 2.47
C ASN A 325 -8.06 3.64 2.26
N THR A 326 -7.80 2.41 2.69
CA THR A 326 -8.64 1.24 2.40
C THR A 326 -10.00 1.35 3.07
N PRO A 327 -10.09 1.59 4.40
CA PRO A 327 -11.39 1.69 5.04
C PRO A 327 -12.19 2.92 4.58
N THR A 328 -11.49 4.00 4.25
CA THR A 328 -12.11 5.23 3.73
C THR A 328 -12.74 4.97 2.36
N TYR A 329 -12.02 4.29 1.46
CA TYR A 329 -12.54 3.90 0.15
C TYR A 329 -13.74 2.95 0.26
N VAL A 330 -13.69 1.98 1.17
CA VAL A 330 -14.77 0.99 1.35
C VAL A 330 -16.05 1.65 1.93
N THR A 331 -15.90 2.80 2.56
CA THR A 331 -16.98 3.59 3.18
C THR A 331 -17.71 4.52 2.20
N PHE A 332 -17.04 5.01 1.15
CA PHE A 332 -17.53 6.04 0.23
C PHE A 332 -17.70 5.55 -1.20
#